data_AF-A0A2T2SC88-F1
#
_entry.id   AF-A0A2T2SC88-F1
#
_cell.length_a   1.000
_cell.length_b   1.000
_cell.length_c   1.000
_cell.angle_alpha   90.00
_cell.angle_beta   90.00
_cell.angle_gamma   90.00
#
_symmetry.space_group_name_H-M   'P 1'
#
loop_
_entity.id
_entity.type
_entity.pdbx_description
1 polymer ?
#
loop_
_entity_poly.entity_id
_entity_poly.type
_entity_poly.pdbx_seq_one_letter_code
_entity_poly.pdbx_strand_id
1 'polypeptide(L)'
;MASSQSNALNWFLHRITGTFLVFMLITHFWVQHYDHQVASVTHEVVTEKNEMPEYPEEAKEGVKARFGPDAEATPYQVVMQRLADPVYAFLWKGFNVLFLIVALHHGFYGLNNVMTDYIRNPMGRLIASVLSWSVALGLFIIGTYSVITAGW
;
A
#
# COMPACT_ATOMS: atom_id res chain seq x y z
N MET A 1 -16.55 29.45 18.11
CA MET A 1 -17.07 29.55 16.72
C MET A 1 -15.95 29.14 15.77
N ALA A 2 -15.95 27.90 15.32
CA ALA A 2 -15.11 27.36 14.25
C ALA A 2 -15.74 26.01 13.84
N SER A 3 -16.89 26.04 13.15
CA SER A 3 -17.69 24.81 12.96
C SER A 3 -18.42 24.65 11.63
N SER A 4 -18.45 25.62 10.71
CA SER A 4 -19.09 25.42 9.39
C SER A 4 -18.08 25.13 8.27
N GLN A 5 -17.00 25.91 8.19
CA GLN A 5 -15.98 25.78 7.14
C GLN A 5 -15.21 24.45 7.21
N SER A 6 -14.88 23.97 8.41
CA SER A 6 -14.20 22.68 8.60
C SER A 6 -15.05 21.50 8.13
N ASN A 7 -16.37 21.57 8.34
CA ASN A 7 -17.30 20.52 7.92
C ASN A 7 -17.48 20.50 6.39
N ALA A 8 -17.59 21.67 5.75
CA ALA A 8 -17.69 21.76 4.29
C ALA A 8 -16.40 21.30 3.59
N LEU A 9 -15.23 21.71 4.10
CA LEU A 9 -13.94 21.31 3.56
C LEU A 9 -13.72 19.81 3.69
N ASN A 10 -13.97 19.22 4.86
CA ASN A 10 -13.78 17.80 5.07
C ASN A 10 -14.72 16.96 4.20
N TRP A 11 -15.97 17.39 4.05
CA TRP A 11 -16.94 16.76 3.15
C TRP A 11 -16.49 16.83 1.68
N PHE A 12 -15.91 17.96 1.26
CA PHE A 12 -15.36 18.12 -0.09
C PHE A 12 -14.13 17.24 -0.31
N LEU A 13 -13.17 17.24 0.64
CA LEU A 13 -11.98 16.40 0.60
C LEU A 13 -12.32 14.91 0.60
N HIS A 14 -13.36 14.49 1.33
CA HIS A 14 -13.81 13.10 1.32
C HIS A 14 -14.27 12.64 -0.07
N ARG A 15 -14.94 13.53 -0.83
CA ARG A 15 -15.33 13.20 -2.22
C ARG A 15 -14.16 13.18 -3.19
N ILE A 16 -13.29 14.18 -3.12
CA ILE A 16 -12.12 14.22 -3.99
C ILE A 16 -11.26 12.99 -3.75
N THR A 17 -10.97 12.68 -2.49
CA THR A 17 -10.18 11.51 -2.13
C THR A 17 -10.86 10.22 -2.56
N GLY A 18 -12.19 10.10 -2.43
CA GLY A 18 -12.93 8.93 -2.92
C GLY A 18 -12.85 8.76 -4.44
N THR A 19 -13.13 9.82 -5.22
CA THR A 19 -13.03 9.78 -6.68
C THR A 19 -11.59 9.49 -7.12
N PHE A 20 -10.60 10.11 -6.48
CA PHE A 20 -9.20 9.86 -6.77
C PHE A 20 -8.81 8.41 -6.44
N LEU A 21 -9.28 7.88 -5.31
CA LEU A 21 -9.04 6.50 -4.88
C LEU A 21 -9.58 5.49 -5.90
N VAL A 22 -10.69 5.76 -6.59
CA VAL A 22 -11.20 4.87 -7.66
C VAL A 22 -10.15 4.67 -8.75
N PHE A 23 -9.56 5.74 -9.26
CA PHE A 23 -8.51 5.62 -10.28
C PHE A 23 -7.27 4.92 -9.76
N MET A 24 -6.86 5.23 -8.52
CA MET A 24 -5.71 4.57 -7.93
C MET A 24 -5.96 3.08 -7.65
N LEU A 25 -7.16 2.70 -7.23
CA LEU A 25 -7.56 1.30 -7.03
C LEU A 25 -7.55 0.52 -8.35
N ILE A 26 -8.05 1.12 -9.42
CA ILE A 26 -7.99 0.51 -10.75
C ILE A 26 -6.54 0.28 -11.16
N THR A 27 -5.68 1.31 -11.05
CA THR A 27 -4.25 1.18 -11.37
C THR A 27 -3.58 0.14 -10.49
N HIS A 28 -3.84 0.15 -9.17
CA HIS A 28 -3.28 -0.81 -8.22
C HIS A 28 -3.71 -2.23 -8.56
N PHE A 29 -5.01 -2.46 -8.79
CA PHE A 29 -5.54 -3.78 -9.12
C PHE A 29 -5.00 -4.28 -10.46
N TRP A 30 -4.93 -3.41 -11.47
CA TRP A 30 -4.36 -3.76 -12.77
C TRP A 30 -2.90 -4.20 -12.66
N VAL A 31 -2.06 -3.37 -12.03
CA VAL A 31 -0.63 -3.65 -11.85
C VAL A 31 -0.41 -4.93 -11.04
N GLN A 32 -1.22 -5.18 -10.02
CA GLN A 32 -1.04 -6.34 -9.16
C GLN A 32 -1.58 -7.65 -9.74
N HIS A 33 -2.62 -7.61 -10.58
CA HIS A 33 -3.33 -8.81 -11.02
C HIS A 33 -3.25 -9.11 -12.52
N TYR A 34 -2.98 -8.12 -13.37
CA TYR A 34 -3.02 -8.29 -14.83
C TYR A 34 -1.67 -8.08 -15.50
N ASP A 35 -0.79 -7.30 -14.89
CA ASP A 35 0.53 -7.08 -15.47
C ASP A 35 1.47 -8.23 -15.10
N HIS A 36 1.62 -9.19 -16.01
CA HIS A 36 2.49 -10.35 -15.84
C HIS A 36 3.96 -10.00 -15.58
N GLN A 37 4.41 -8.77 -15.89
CA GLN A 37 5.79 -8.34 -15.63
C GLN A 37 5.98 -7.76 -14.23
N VAL A 38 4.92 -7.27 -13.56
CA VAL A 38 5.00 -6.58 -12.25
C VAL A 38 4.04 -7.11 -11.19
N ALA A 39 3.16 -8.06 -11.51
CA ALA A 39 2.29 -8.73 -10.55
C ALA A 39 3.13 -9.27 -9.39
N SER A 40 3.00 -8.64 -8.23
CA SER A 40 3.70 -9.06 -7.00
C SER A 40 2.99 -10.23 -6.33
N VAL A 41 1.82 -10.61 -6.84
CA VAL A 41 1.19 -11.87 -6.51
C VAL A 41 2.02 -12.96 -7.17
N THR A 42 3.02 -13.42 -6.43
CA THR A 42 3.20 -14.84 -6.10
C THR A 42 2.21 -15.76 -6.83
N HIS A 43 2.39 -15.95 -8.14
CA HIS A 43 1.84 -17.12 -8.86
C HIS A 43 2.52 -18.43 -8.41
N GLU A 44 3.10 -18.37 -7.21
CA GLU A 44 3.88 -19.36 -6.56
C GLU A 44 3.79 -19.22 -5.04
N VAL A 45 2.60 -18.86 -4.54
CA VAL A 45 2.23 -19.41 -3.23
C VAL A 45 1.97 -20.88 -3.48
N VAL A 46 3.05 -21.67 -3.58
CA VAL A 46 3.04 -23.10 -3.87
C VAL A 46 2.49 -23.31 -5.30
N THR A 47 3.36 -23.60 -6.28
CA THR A 47 2.89 -24.45 -7.40
C THR A 47 2.11 -25.60 -6.74
N GLU A 48 1.06 -26.16 -7.35
CA GLU A 48 0.35 -27.32 -6.78
C GLU A 48 1.32 -28.44 -6.28
N LYS A 49 2.57 -28.40 -6.76
CA LYS A 49 3.70 -29.28 -6.49
C LYS A 49 4.74 -28.81 -5.45
N ASN A 50 4.60 -27.66 -4.80
CA ASN A 50 5.59 -27.13 -3.83
C ASN A 50 7.02 -26.96 -4.44
N GLU A 51 7.07 -26.70 -5.74
CA GLU A 51 8.27 -26.40 -6.52
C GLU A 51 8.41 -24.87 -6.69
N MET A 52 9.67 -24.41 -6.73
CA MET A 52 10.08 -23.03 -7.05
C MET A 52 10.00 -22.78 -8.56
N PRO A 53 9.98 -21.52 -9.04
CA PRO A 53 9.52 -21.24 -10.38
C PRO A 53 10.77 -21.11 -11.20
N GLU A 54 10.70 -21.55 -12.44
CA GLU A 54 11.84 -21.35 -13.30
C GLU A 54 11.90 -19.89 -13.73
N TYR A 55 12.81 -19.13 -13.12
CA TYR A 55 13.11 -17.76 -13.53
C TYR A 55 14.01 -17.73 -14.77
N PRO A 56 13.86 -16.74 -15.66
CA PRO A 56 14.81 -16.50 -16.75
C PRO A 56 16.24 -16.32 -16.24
N GLU A 57 17.25 -16.71 -17.03
CA GLU A 57 18.68 -16.57 -16.66
C GLU A 57 19.05 -15.13 -16.32
N GLU A 58 18.50 -14.14 -17.03
CA GLU A 58 18.70 -12.72 -16.76
C GLU A 58 18.29 -12.33 -15.31
N ALA A 59 17.19 -12.90 -14.81
CA ALA A 59 16.74 -12.65 -13.45
C ALA A 59 17.66 -13.30 -12.42
N LYS A 60 18.17 -14.52 -12.71
CA LYS A 60 19.15 -15.21 -11.86
C LYS A 60 20.47 -14.44 -11.79
N GLU A 61 20.95 -13.93 -12.92
CA GLU A 61 22.15 -13.09 -12.99
C GLU A 61 21.96 -11.76 -12.25
N GLY A 62 20.82 -11.09 -12.43
CA GLY A 62 20.49 -9.86 -11.72
C GLY A 62 20.46 -10.03 -10.20
N VAL A 63 19.91 -11.14 -9.72
CA VAL A 63 19.94 -11.53 -8.30
C VAL A 63 21.38 -11.73 -7.82
N LYS A 64 22.19 -12.51 -8.53
CA LYS A 64 23.59 -12.74 -8.15
C LYS A 64 24.43 -11.46 -8.14
N ALA A 65 24.20 -10.58 -9.11
CA ALA A 65 24.88 -9.30 -9.20
C ALA A 65 24.61 -8.40 -7.98
N ARG A 66 23.41 -8.47 -7.40
CA ARG A 66 23.03 -7.66 -6.23
C ARG A 66 23.34 -8.32 -4.90
N PHE A 67 22.98 -9.60 -4.75
CA PHE A 67 22.99 -10.31 -3.48
C PHE A 67 24.21 -11.20 -3.27
N GLY A 68 25.07 -11.34 -4.29
CA GLY A 68 26.31 -12.11 -4.24
C GLY A 68 26.32 -13.32 -5.20
N PRO A 69 27.50 -13.85 -5.54
CA PRO A 69 27.64 -14.90 -6.55
C PRO A 69 26.89 -16.20 -6.21
N ASP A 70 26.71 -16.47 -4.92
CA ASP A 70 26.05 -17.67 -4.40
C ASP A 70 24.55 -17.46 -4.13
N ALA A 71 23.98 -16.30 -4.49
CA ALA A 71 22.57 -16.00 -4.24
C ALA A 71 21.64 -16.81 -5.15
N GLU A 72 20.66 -17.48 -4.55
CA GLU A 72 19.62 -18.23 -5.25
C GLU A 72 18.42 -17.33 -5.60
N ALA A 73 17.97 -17.36 -6.85
CA ALA A 73 16.81 -16.59 -7.32
C ALA A 73 15.48 -17.08 -6.71
N THR A 74 15.24 -16.72 -5.46
CA THR A 74 13.97 -16.93 -4.77
C THR A 74 12.95 -15.86 -5.20
N PRO A 75 11.63 -16.10 -5.08
CA PRO A 75 10.61 -15.09 -5.33
C PRO A 75 10.86 -13.76 -4.59
N TYR A 76 11.29 -13.86 -3.34
CA TYR A 76 11.67 -12.69 -2.56
C TYR A 76 12.83 -11.90 -3.21
N GLN A 77 13.92 -12.58 -3.58
CA GLN A 77 15.09 -11.91 -4.16
C GLN A 77 14.79 -11.30 -5.54
N VAL A 78 14.01 -12.00 -6.37
CA VAL A 78 13.60 -11.48 -7.69
C VAL A 78 12.72 -10.23 -7.54
N VAL A 79 11.77 -10.24 -6.61
CA VAL A 79 10.94 -9.06 -6.33
C VAL A 79 11.79 -7.92 -5.78
N MET A 80 12.67 -8.16 -4.81
CA MET A 80 13.54 -7.11 -4.25
C MET A 80 14.48 -6.52 -5.30
N GLN A 81 15.04 -7.34 -6.20
CA GLN A 81 15.85 -6.88 -7.33
C GLN A 81 15.05 -5.93 -8.23
N ARG A 82 13.82 -6.30 -8.58
CA ARG A 82 12.94 -5.47 -9.43
C ARG A 82 12.57 -4.15 -8.75
N LEU A 83 12.22 -4.20 -7.47
CA LEU A 83 11.85 -3.02 -6.69
C LEU A 83 13.02 -2.05 -6.46
N ALA A 84 14.24 -2.45 -6.82
CA ALA A 84 15.42 -1.63 -6.71
C ALA A 84 15.84 -0.92 -8.00
N ASP A 85 15.19 -1.22 -9.14
CA ASP A 85 15.37 -0.41 -10.34
C ASP A 85 15.04 1.06 -10.03
N PRO A 86 15.93 2.03 -10.29
CA PRO A 86 15.77 3.38 -9.77
C PRO A 86 14.55 4.12 -10.33
N VAL A 87 14.18 3.87 -11.58
CA VAL A 87 13.02 4.52 -12.22
C VAL A 87 11.73 3.90 -11.71
N TYR A 88 11.67 2.57 -11.70
CA TYR A 88 10.54 1.83 -11.18
C TYR A 88 10.33 2.11 -9.69
N ALA A 89 11.40 2.12 -8.89
CA ALA A 89 11.36 2.42 -7.46
C ALA A 89 10.78 3.80 -7.20
N PHE A 90 11.17 4.83 -7.95
CA PHE A 90 10.63 6.18 -7.75
C PHE A 90 9.12 6.23 -8.01
N LEU A 91 8.67 5.73 -9.17
CA LEU A 91 7.26 5.76 -9.55
C LEU A 91 6.40 4.85 -8.66
N TRP A 92 6.87 3.64 -8.39
CA TRP A 92 6.17 2.65 -7.56
C TRP A 92 6.10 3.10 -6.10
N LYS A 93 7.20 3.56 -5.50
CA LYS A 93 7.19 4.05 -4.11
C LYS A 93 6.32 5.30 -3.98
N GLY A 94 6.45 6.24 -4.91
CA GLY A 94 5.63 7.45 -4.94
C GLY A 94 4.14 7.14 -5.04
N PHE A 95 3.75 6.24 -5.97
CA PHE A 95 2.38 5.80 -6.11
C PHE A 95 1.86 5.11 -4.84
N ASN A 96 2.60 4.17 -4.25
CA ASN A 96 2.13 3.41 -3.09
C ASN A 96 2.04 4.28 -1.83
N VAL A 97 2.97 5.22 -1.61
CA VAL A 97 2.88 6.16 -0.48
C VAL A 97 1.69 7.11 -0.67
N LEU A 98 1.48 7.64 -1.88
CA LEU A 98 0.31 8.47 -2.17
C LEU A 98 -0.99 7.69 -1.97
N PHE A 99 -1.03 6.43 -2.46
CA PHE A 99 -2.18 5.56 -2.32
C PHE A 99 -2.50 5.29 -0.86
N LEU A 100 -1.47 4.98 -0.05
CA LEU A 100 -1.59 4.77 1.38
C LEU A 100 -2.16 6.00 2.10
N ILE A 101 -1.65 7.19 1.80
CA ILE A 101 -2.14 8.44 2.40
C ILE A 101 -3.62 8.66 2.07
N VAL A 102 -3.99 8.56 0.78
CA VAL A 102 -5.36 8.79 0.32
C VAL A 102 -6.31 7.74 0.87
N ALA A 103 -5.94 6.47 0.84
CA ALA A 103 -6.74 5.35 1.34
C ALA A 103 -6.98 5.46 2.85
N LEU A 104 -5.93 5.71 3.64
CA LEU A 104 -6.06 5.88 5.09
C LEU A 104 -6.89 7.12 5.43
N HIS A 105 -6.62 8.25 4.80
CA HIS A 105 -7.44 9.46 5.03
C HIS A 105 -8.92 9.19 4.72
N HIS A 106 -9.23 8.65 3.54
CA HIS A 106 -10.61 8.41 3.12
C HIS A 106 -11.31 7.38 4.04
N GLY A 107 -10.68 6.21 4.23
CA GLY A 107 -11.26 5.13 5.02
C GLY A 107 -11.47 5.51 6.49
N PHE A 108 -10.47 6.14 7.13
CA PHE A 108 -10.58 6.50 8.54
C PHE A 108 -11.45 7.74 8.78
N TYR A 109 -11.50 8.68 7.84
CA TYR A 109 -12.47 9.78 7.93
C TYR A 109 -13.91 9.26 7.83
N GLY A 110 -14.19 8.37 6.87
CA GLY A 110 -15.49 7.71 6.75
C GLY A 110 -15.86 6.88 7.99
N LEU A 111 -14.92 6.08 8.51
CA LEU A 111 -15.10 5.32 9.74
C LEU A 111 -15.43 6.22 10.93
N ASN A 112 -14.72 7.35 11.08
CA ASN A 112 -14.98 8.31 12.16
C ASN A 112 -16.38 8.91 12.07
N ASN A 113 -16.89 9.23 10.87
CA ASN A 113 -18.27 9.70 10.70
C ASN A 113 -19.28 8.64 11.18
N VAL A 114 -19.10 7.38 10.73
CA VAL A 114 -19.95 6.26 11.16
C VAL A 114 -19.92 6.10 12.68
N MET A 115 -18.74 6.08 13.29
CA MET A 115 -18.62 5.95 14.75
C MET A 115 -19.31 7.09 15.50
N THR A 116 -19.19 8.33 15.01
CA THR A 116 -19.84 9.48 15.66
C THR A 116 -21.36 9.47 15.56
N ASP A 117 -21.91 8.80 14.55
CA ASP A 117 -23.36 8.63 14.37
C ASP A 117 -23.94 7.56 15.31
N TYR A 118 -23.20 6.48 15.56
CA TYR A 118 -23.69 5.33 16.35
C TYR A 118 -23.29 5.38 17.84
N ILE A 119 -22.16 5.98 18.19
CA ILE A 119 -21.70 6.06 19.58
C ILE A 119 -22.32 7.28 20.25
N ARG A 120 -23.28 7.06 21.15
CA ARG A 120 -23.99 8.16 21.84
C ARG A 120 -23.23 8.76 23.02
N ASN A 121 -22.37 7.96 23.68
CA ASN A 121 -21.59 8.43 24.83
C ASN A 121 -20.46 9.38 24.36
N PRO A 122 -20.38 10.62 24.88
CA PRO A 122 -19.33 11.57 24.51
C PRO A 122 -17.90 11.06 24.74
N MET A 123 -17.65 10.39 25.86
CA MET A 123 -16.34 9.79 26.15
C MET A 123 -16.08 8.59 25.25
N GLY A 124 -17.11 7.78 24.98
CA GLY A 124 -17.00 6.66 24.03
C GLY A 124 -16.62 7.13 22.63
N ARG A 125 -17.21 8.22 22.14
CA ARG A 125 -16.86 8.85 20.85
C ARG A 125 -15.42 9.32 20.83
N LEU A 126 -14.99 10.05 21.86
CA LEU A 126 -13.61 10.54 21.95
C LEU A 126 -12.61 9.39 21.92
N ILE A 127 -12.82 8.36 22.74
CA ILE A 127 -11.96 7.18 22.80
C ILE A 127 -11.92 6.47 21.44
N ALA A 128 -13.08 6.22 20.83
CA ALA A 128 -13.16 5.56 19.53
C ALA A 128 -12.46 6.35 18.43
N SER A 129 -12.65 7.67 18.37
CA SER A 129 -11.97 8.53 17.39
C SER A 129 -10.45 8.58 17.59
N VAL A 130 -9.98 8.68 18.83
CA VAL A 130 -8.55 8.67 19.15
C VAL A 130 -7.92 7.34 18.77
N LEU A 131 -8.56 6.22 19.11
CA LEU A 131 -8.09 4.89 18.74
C LEU A 131 -8.06 4.72 17.21
N SER A 132 -9.12 5.13 16.51
CA SER A 132 -9.20 5.08 15.05
C SER A 132 -8.04 5.82 14.39
N TRP A 133 -7.77 7.08 14.77
CA TRP A 133 -6.65 7.83 14.20
C TRP A 133 -5.28 7.30 14.63
N SER A 134 -5.17 6.72 15.83
CA SER A 134 -3.93 6.06 16.28
C SER A 134 -3.62 4.83 15.43
N VAL A 135 -4.63 4.03 15.09
CA VAL A 135 -4.51 2.90 14.17
C VAL A 135 -4.13 3.40 12.77
N ALA A 136 -4.76 4.46 12.26
CA ALA A 136 -4.39 5.05 10.98
C ALA A 136 -2.91 5.48 10.94
N LEU A 137 -2.42 6.14 12.00
CA LEU A 137 -1.02 6.54 12.12
C LEU A 137 -0.09 5.32 12.16
N GLY A 138 -0.43 4.29 12.92
CA GLY A 138 0.33 3.04 12.96
C GLY A 138 0.45 2.37 11.59
N LEU A 139 -0.67 2.25 10.87
CA LEU A 139 -0.69 1.72 9.50
C LEU A 139 0.10 2.59 8.52
N PHE A 140 0.04 3.92 8.66
CA PHE A 140 0.83 4.83 7.84
C PHE A 140 2.33 4.63 8.05
N ILE A 141 2.79 4.54 9.30
CA ILE A 141 4.20 4.33 9.64
C ILE A 141 4.68 2.98 9.09
N ILE A 142 3.97 1.91 9.41
CA ILE A 142 4.33 0.55 8.97
C ILE A 142 4.32 0.46 7.44
N GLY A 143 3.24 0.92 6.80
CA GLY A 143 3.11 0.86 5.34
C GLY A 143 4.15 1.70 4.62
N THR A 144 4.41 2.92 5.09
CA THR A 144 5.45 3.79 4.51
C THR A 144 6.83 3.18 4.68
N TYR A 145 7.14 2.64 5.86
CA TYR A 145 8.40 1.94 6.11
C TYR A 145 8.56 0.76 5.14
N SER A 146 7.55 -0.11 5.01
CA SER A 146 7.57 -1.24 4.09
C SER A 146 7.81 -0.82 2.63
N VAL A 147 7.17 0.26 2.17
CA VAL A 147 7.34 0.76 0.79
C VAL A 147 8.74 1.36 0.58
N ILE A 148 9.24 2.12 1.55
CA ILE A 148 10.55 2.77 1.44
C ILE A 148 11.67 1.75 1.46
N THR A 149 11.61 0.73 2.33
CA THR A 149 12.66 -0.29 2.46
C THR A 149 12.63 -1.36 1.38
N ALA A 150 11.51 -1.53 0.67
CA ALA A 150 11.45 -2.47 -0.44
C ALA A 150 12.50 -2.13 -1.51
N GLY A 151 13.26 -3.14 -1.94
CA GLY A 151 14.33 -2.97 -2.92
C GLY A 151 15.57 -2.20 -2.43
N TRP A 152 15.77 -2.06 -1.10
CA TRP A 152 17.06 -1.70 -0.52
C TRP A 152 17.87 -2.96 -0.22
#